data_AF-A0A1Y1Q2F4-F1
#
_entry.id   AF-A0A1Y1Q2F4-F1
#
_cell.length_a   1.000
_cell.length_b   1.000
_cell.length_c   1.000
_cell.angle_alpha   90.00
_cell.angle_beta   90.00
_cell.angle_gamma   90.00
#
_symmetry.space_group_name_H-M   'P 1'
#
loop_
_entity.id
_entity.type
_entity.pdbx_description
1 polymer ?
#
loop_
_entity_poly.entity_id
_entity_poly.type
_entity_poly.pdbx_seq_one_letter_code
_entity_poly.pdbx_strand_id
1 'polypeptide(L)'
;MSNSAIPKPIILKNRNNAPKPTTAEDVRKDIEWLKLHHHEYQGQWIAIHKGVLLGANKDSLELYKTIETAGQLNQALFISLA
;
A
#
# COMPACT_ATOMS: atom_id res chain seq x y z
N MET A 1 41.57 -27.35 -4.50
CA MET A 1 40.45 -26.53 -3.97
C MET A 1 39.51 -26.25 -5.13
N SER A 2 38.41 -27.00 -5.26
CA SER A 2 37.45 -26.82 -6.36
C SER A 2 36.45 -25.72 -6.01
N ASN A 3 36.48 -24.63 -6.77
CA ASN A 3 35.46 -23.59 -6.71
C ASN A 3 34.23 -24.06 -7.50
N SER A 4 33.25 -24.65 -6.83
CA SER A 4 31.92 -24.87 -7.40
C SER A 4 31.21 -23.52 -7.54
N ALA A 5 31.21 -22.97 -8.76
CA ALA A 5 30.34 -21.86 -9.13
C ALA A 5 28.89 -22.39 -9.24
N ILE A 6 28.13 -22.30 -8.15
CA ILE A 6 26.70 -22.60 -8.13
C ILE A 6 25.99 -21.52 -8.97
N PRO A 7 25.29 -21.87 -10.06
CA PRO A 7 24.53 -20.88 -10.81
C PRO A 7 23.39 -20.36 -9.93
N LYS A 8 23.36 -19.04 -9.71
CA LYS A 8 22.26 -18.37 -9.00
C LYS A 8 20.97 -18.54 -9.81
N PRO A 9 19.83 -18.87 -9.16
CA PRO A 9 18.57 -18.96 -9.87
C PRO A 9 18.25 -17.61 -10.52
N ILE A 10 17.98 -17.62 -11.82
CA ILE A 10 17.42 -16.46 -12.53
C ILE A 10 15.98 -16.33 -12.04
N ILE A 11 15.76 -15.51 -11.01
CA ILE A 11 14.41 -15.11 -10.62
C ILE A 11 13.91 -14.18 -11.72
N LEU A 12 13.16 -14.73 -12.67
CA LEU A 12 12.35 -13.96 -13.61
C LEU A 12 11.22 -13.30 -12.82
N LYS A 13 11.51 -12.16 -12.16
CA LYS A 13 10.48 -11.31 -11.58
C LYS A 13 9.58 -10.86 -12.73
N ASN A 14 8.34 -11.36 -12.73
CA ASN A 14 7.28 -10.86 -13.59
C ASN A 14 7.15 -9.34 -13.35
N ARG A 15 7.75 -8.52 -14.23
CA ARG A 15 7.85 -7.05 -14.08
C ARG A 15 6.51 -6.33 -14.19
N ASN A 16 5.42 -7.06 -14.47
CA ASN A 16 4.09 -6.49 -14.64
C ASN A 16 3.41 -6.07 -13.32
N ASN A 17 3.97 -6.50 -12.16
CA ASN A 17 3.46 -6.15 -10.83
C ASN A 17 4.38 -5.16 -10.07
N ALA A 18 5.28 -4.47 -10.77
CA ALA A 18 6.04 -3.41 -10.13
C ALA A 18 5.07 -2.31 -9.65
N PRO A 19 5.14 -1.88 -8.37
CA PRO A 19 4.31 -0.77 -7.89
C PRO A 19 4.53 0.42 -8.82
N LYS A 20 3.43 0.93 -9.40
CA LYS A 20 3.50 2.15 -10.19
C LYS A 20 3.96 3.26 -9.24
N PRO A 21 4.98 4.06 -9.61
CA PRO A 21 5.42 5.16 -8.78
C PRO A 21 4.25 6.11 -8.53
N THR A 22 4.01 6.43 -7.25
CA THR A 22 3.00 7.41 -6.84
C THR A 22 3.33 8.75 -7.47
N THR A 23 2.40 9.32 -8.22
CA THR A 23 2.60 10.64 -8.83
C THR A 23 2.33 11.75 -7.83
N ALA A 24 2.89 12.95 -8.05
CA ALA A 24 2.58 14.11 -7.22
C ALA A 24 1.08 14.44 -7.19
N GLU A 25 0.37 14.14 -8.28
CA GLU A 25 -1.07 14.33 -8.39
C GLU A 25 -1.85 13.32 -7.53
N ASP A 26 -1.39 12.07 -7.48
CA ASP A 26 -2.00 11.05 -6.60
C ASP A 26 -1.86 11.45 -5.13
N VAL A 27 -0.69 11.97 -4.73
CA VAL A 27 -0.46 12.47 -3.37
C VAL A 27 -1.39 13.64 -3.03
N ARG A 28 -1.61 14.57 -3.97
CA ARG A 28 -2.54 15.69 -3.75
C ARG A 28 -3.96 15.21 -3.47
N LYS A 29 -4.44 14.24 -4.25
CA LYS A 29 -5.77 13.65 -4.05
C LYS A 29 -5.92 12.97 -2.70
N ASP A 30 -4.89 12.25 -2.26
CA ASP A 30 -4.86 11.65 -0.92
C ASP A 30 -4.93 12.71 0.18
N ILE A 31 -4.19 13.83 0.03
CA ILE A 31 -4.23 14.96 0.96
C ILE A 31 -5.61 15.64 0.97
N GLU A 32 -6.23 15.85 -0.19
CA GLU A 32 -7.57 16.44 -0.29
C GLU A 32 -8.61 15.56 0.40
N TRP A 33 -8.54 14.25 0.20
CA TRP A 33 -9.41 13.30 0.89
C TRP A 33 -9.23 13.40 2.41
N LEU A 34 -7.99 13.43 2.91
CA LEU A 34 -7.71 13.57 4.33
C LEU A 34 -8.30 14.86 4.90
N LYS A 35 -8.10 16.00 4.24
CA LYS A 35 -8.65 17.29 4.70
C LYS A 35 -10.16 17.24 4.90
N LEU A 36 -10.87 16.55 4.01
CA LEU A 36 -12.32 16.47 4.05
C LEU A 36 -12.83 15.41 5.03
N HIS A 37 -12.19 14.25 5.12
CA HIS A 37 -12.79 13.06 5.74
C HIS A 37 -12.05 12.51 6.96
N HIS A 38 -10.81 12.92 7.26
CA HIS A 38 -10.03 12.31 8.34
C HIS A 38 -10.77 12.30 9.70
N HIS A 39 -11.56 13.35 9.96
CA HIS A 39 -12.30 13.50 11.20
C HIS A 39 -13.37 12.42 11.41
N GLU A 40 -13.88 11.79 10.34
CA GLU A 40 -14.87 10.71 10.40
C GLU A 40 -14.26 9.37 10.87
N TYR A 41 -12.94 9.21 10.72
CA TYR A 41 -12.22 7.97 10.97
C TYR A 41 -11.26 8.07 12.16
N GLN A 42 -11.52 9.01 13.07
CA GLN A 42 -10.71 9.21 14.27
C GLN A 42 -10.58 7.93 15.11
N GLY A 43 -9.36 7.66 15.56
CA GLY A 43 -8.98 6.45 16.28
C GLY A 43 -8.88 5.18 15.41
N GLN A 44 -8.83 5.31 14.08
CA GLN A 44 -8.73 4.19 13.15
C GLN A 44 -7.51 4.31 12.24
N TRP A 45 -7.03 3.16 11.78
CA TRP A 45 -6.20 3.08 10.61
C TRP A 45 -7.06 3.17 9.35
N ILE A 46 -6.56 3.88 8.36
CA ILE A 46 -7.15 3.96 7.02
C ILE A 46 -6.14 3.53 5.97
N ALA A 47 -6.64 2.98 4.87
CA ALA A 47 -5.90 2.71 3.66
C ALA A 47 -6.51 3.54 2.54
N ILE A 48 -5.72 4.43 1.92
CA ILE A 48 -6.17 5.30 0.84
C ILE A 48 -5.28 5.16 -0.39
N HIS A 49 -5.84 5.42 -1.57
CA HIS A 49 -5.08 5.50 -2.80
C HIS A 49 -5.78 6.44 -3.79
N LYS A 50 -5.07 7.48 -4.24
CA LYS A 50 -5.55 8.45 -5.25
C LYS A 50 -6.85 9.15 -4.85
N GLY A 51 -6.98 9.48 -3.57
CA GLY A 51 -8.18 10.10 -3.00
C GLY A 51 -9.35 9.14 -2.82
N VAL A 52 -9.12 7.83 -2.88
CA VAL A 52 -10.15 6.80 -2.65
C VAL A 52 -9.82 6.05 -1.36
N LEU A 53 -10.79 5.98 -0.45
CA LEU A 53 -10.72 5.10 0.71
C LEU A 53 -10.85 3.65 0.26
N LEU A 54 -9.81 2.87 0.54
CA LEU A 54 -9.79 1.42 0.29
C LEU A 54 -10.28 0.63 1.50
N GLY A 55 -10.12 1.18 2.71
CA GLY A 55 -10.66 0.60 3.94
C GLY A 55 -10.28 1.38 5.18
N ALA A 56 -10.98 1.10 6.28
CA ALA A 56 -10.68 1.61 7.61
C ALA A 56 -10.90 0.51 8.66
N ASN A 57 -10.03 0.44 9.68
CA ASN A 57 -10.18 -0.47 10.81
C ASN A 57 -9.40 0.08 12.02
N LYS A 58 -9.86 -0.21 13.24
CA LYS A 58 -9.10 0.08 14.47
C LYS A 58 -7.83 -0.76 14.58
N ASP A 59 -7.84 -1.97 14.04
CA ASP A 59 -6.70 -2.88 13.98
C ASP A 59 -5.99 -2.77 12.62
N SER A 60 -4.72 -2.36 12.65
CA SER A 60 -3.88 -2.22 11.47
C SER A 60 -3.61 -3.55 10.76
N LEU A 61 -3.51 -4.66 11.50
CA LEU A 61 -3.23 -5.98 10.95
C LEU A 61 -4.44 -6.51 10.19
N GLU A 62 -5.64 -6.30 10.71
CA GLU A 62 -6.86 -6.64 10.00
C GLU A 62 -7.00 -5.81 8.72
N LEU A 63 -6.80 -4.50 8.79
CA LEU A 63 -6.81 -3.63 7.61
C LEU A 63 -5.79 -4.09 6.57
N TYR A 64 -4.56 -4.37 6.98
CA TYR A 64 -3.51 -4.88 6.09
C TYR A 64 -3.97 -6.15 5.36
N LYS A 65 -4.50 -7.14 6.08
CA LYS A 65 -4.98 -8.40 5.49
C LYS A 65 -6.12 -8.17 4.51
N THR A 66 -7.05 -7.27 4.83
CA THR A 66 -8.15 -6.90 3.92
C THR A 66 -7.61 -6.32 2.61
N ILE A 67 -6.66 -5.39 2.69
CA ILE A 67 -6.07 -4.74 1.52
C ILE A 67 -5.18 -5.71 0.72
N GLU A 68 -4.45 -6.61 1.38
CA GLU A 68 -3.67 -7.67 0.76
C GLU A 68 -4.56 -8.64 -0.01
N THR A 69 -5.66 -9.09 0.61
CA THR A 69 -6.65 -9.98 -0.02
C THR A 69 -7.31 -9.32 -1.24
N ALA A 70 -7.50 -7.99 -1.18
CA ALA A 70 -8.00 -7.20 -2.30
C ALA A 70 -6.96 -6.95 -3.41
N GLY A 71 -5.70 -7.36 -3.23
CA GLY A 71 -4.62 -7.14 -4.20
C GLY A 71 -4.16 -5.68 -4.32
N GLN A 72 -4.48 -4.84 -3.34
CA GLN A 72 -4.23 -3.38 -3.38
C GLN A 72 -3.06 -2.95 -2.51
N LEU A 73 -2.34 -3.90 -1.90
CA LEU A 73 -1.29 -3.60 -0.92
C LEU A 73 -0.17 -2.70 -1.47
N ASN A 74 0.24 -2.93 -2.72
CA ASN A 74 1.37 -2.23 -3.33
C ASN A 74 1.07 -0.75 -3.69
N GLN A 75 -0.18 -0.32 -3.55
CA GLN A 75 -0.63 1.01 -3.93
C GLN A 75 -1.28 1.78 -2.78
N ALA A 76 -1.67 1.09 -1.70
CA ALA A 76 -2.32 1.70 -0.55
C ALA A 76 -1.33 2.47 0.34
N LEU A 77 -1.70 3.70 0.70
CA LEU A 77 -1.10 4.45 1.77
C LEU A 77 -1.86 4.15 3.07
N PHE A 78 -1.15 3.65 4.09
CA PHE A 78 -1.72 3.36 5.40
C PHE A 78 -1.41 4.51 6.37
N ILE A 79 -2.45 5.02 7.03
CA ILE A 79 -2.33 6.16 7.95
C ILE A 79 -3.13 5.84 9.21
N SER A 80 -2.53 6.09 10.38
CA SER A 80 -3.25 6.12 11.65
C SER A 80 -3.80 7.52 11.89
N LEU A 81 -5.09 7.64 12.15
CA LEU A 81 -5.75 8.89 12.48
C LEU A 81 -6.04 8.91 13.99
N ALA A 82 -5.27 9.70 14.72
CA ALA A 82 -5.35 9.85 16.18
C ALA A 82 -6.06 11.15 16.59
#